data_AF-A0A0B0IMQ4-F1
#
_entry.id   AF-A0A0B0IMQ4-F1
#
_cell.length_a   1.000
_cell.length_b   1.000
_cell.length_c   1.000
_cell.angle_alpha   90.00
_cell.angle_beta   90.00
_cell.angle_gamma   90.00
#
_symmetry.space_group_name_H-M   'P 1'
#
loop_
_entity.id
_entity.type
_entity.pdbx_description
1 polymer ?
#
loop_
_entity_poly.entity_id
_entity_poly.type
_entity_poly.pdbx_seq_one_letter_code
_entity_poly.pdbx_strand_id
1 'polypeptide(L)'
;MDNLPINQDAPIYDLQNAQIIGPFYRRYSTEEQDALIKTIAKDLVALDEQTKLLAVCNFFRADEELGKQVAKELNIDLTPYLEHLK
;
A
#
# COMPACT_ATOMS: atom_id res chain seq x y z
N MET A 1 0.57 -11.18 28.60
CA MET A 1 0.16 -10.17 27.58
C MET A 1 1.43 -9.89 26.82
N ASP A 2 1.69 -10.78 25.87
CA ASP A 2 3.03 -10.96 25.33
C ASP A 2 3.27 -9.91 24.25
N ASN A 3 4.26 -9.07 24.50
CA ASN A 3 4.79 -8.13 23.51
C ASN A 3 5.42 -8.97 22.39
N LEU A 4 4.76 -9.00 21.23
CA LEU A 4 5.38 -9.49 20.01
C LEU A 4 6.58 -8.56 19.69
N PRO A 5 7.77 -9.11 19.42
CA PRO A 5 8.94 -8.30 19.13
C PRO A 5 8.71 -7.55 17.82
N ILE A 6 8.70 -6.22 17.91
CA ILE A 6 8.75 -5.34 16.74
C ILE A 6 10.11 -5.61 16.08
N ASN A 7 10.09 -6.35 14.98
CA ASN A 7 11.29 -6.64 14.21
C ASN A 7 11.83 -5.32 13.63
N GLN A 8 13.05 -4.96 14.04
CA GLN A 8 13.73 -3.71 13.73
C GLN A 8 14.32 -3.70 12.30
N ASP A 9 14.13 -4.80 11.55
CA ASP A 9 14.54 -4.95 10.16
C ASP A 9 13.44 -4.57 9.15
N ALA A 10 12.27 -4.10 9.61
CA ALA A 10 11.26 -3.56 8.72
C ALA A 10 11.78 -2.26 8.10
N PRO A 11 12.04 -2.20 6.79
CA PRO A 11 12.59 -1.01 6.17
C PRO A 11 11.60 0.15 6.36
N ILE A 12 12.07 1.21 7.03
CA ILE A 12 11.32 2.46 7.20
C ILE A 12 10.98 2.97 5.79
N TYR A 13 9.68 2.93 5.45
CA TYR A 13 9.19 3.19 4.10
C TYR A 13 9.31 4.67 3.74
N ASP A 14 10.32 4.98 2.93
CA ASP A 14 10.27 6.15 2.06
C ASP A 14 9.30 5.84 0.90
N LEU A 15 8.22 6.64 0.79
CA LEU A 15 7.19 6.55 -0.24
C LEU A 15 7.76 6.61 -1.68
N GLN A 16 9.01 7.06 -1.85
CA GLN A 16 9.71 7.08 -3.14
C GLN A 16 10.00 5.68 -3.72
N ASN A 17 9.88 4.61 -2.93
CA ASN A 17 10.38 3.27 -3.28
C ASN A 17 9.30 2.22 -3.61
N ALA A 18 8.13 2.61 -4.14
CA ALA A 18 7.04 1.68 -4.49
C ALA A 18 7.47 0.42 -5.29
N GLN A 19 8.54 0.50 -6.09
CA GLN A 19 9.10 -0.65 -6.83
C GLN A 19 9.61 -1.80 -5.96
N ILE A 20 10.10 -1.53 -4.74
CA ILE A 20 10.56 -2.59 -3.83
C ILE A 20 9.45 -3.07 -2.89
N ILE A 21 8.30 -2.42 -2.82
CA ILE A 21 7.27 -2.78 -1.83
C ILE A 21 6.52 -4.06 -2.24
N GLY A 22 6.22 -4.25 -3.52
CA GLY A 22 5.47 -5.41 -4.01
C GLY A 22 6.11 -6.78 -3.68
N PRO A 23 7.40 -7.01 -4.01
CA PRO A 23 8.08 -8.28 -3.71
C PRO A 23 8.21 -8.60 -2.21
N PHE A 24 8.20 -7.59 -1.34
CA PHE A 24 8.28 -7.77 0.12
C PHE A 24 6.90 -7.94 0.74
N TYR A 25 5.88 -7.25 0.22
CA TYR A 25 4.49 -7.39 0.65
C TYR A 25 4.05 -8.86 0.72
N ARG A 26 4.36 -9.63 -0.33
CA ARG A 26 4.03 -11.07 -0.40
C ARG A 26 4.76 -11.96 0.61
N ARG A 27 5.84 -11.47 1.22
CA ARG A 27 6.64 -12.21 2.21
C ARG A 27 6.24 -11.92 3.65
N TYR A 28 5.49 -10.84 3.87
CA TYR A 28 4.99 -10.46 5.18
C TYR A 28 3.89 -11.38 5.68
N SER A 29 3.77 -11.48 7.00
CA SER A 29 2.59 -12.07 7.61
C SER A 29 1.35 -11.23 7.30
N THR A 30 0.16 -11.79 7.48
CA THR A 30 -1.09 -11.03 7.28
C THR A 30 -1.16 -9.81 8.20
N GLU A 31 -0.69 -9.92 9.44
CA GLU A 31 -0.65 -8.79 10.38
C GLU A 31 0.29 -7.67 9.92
N GLU A 32 1.45 -8.04 9.38
CA GLU A 32 2.43 -7.10 8.83
C GLU A 32 1.91 -6.42 7.55
N GLN A 33 1.22 -7.16 6.69
CA GLN A 33 0.53 -6.61 5.52
C GLN A 33 -0.53 -5.59 5.92
N ASP A 34 -1.40 -5.93 6.88
CA ASP A 34 -2.44 -5.04 7.38
C ASP A 34 -1.86 -3.76 8.01
N ALA A 35 -0.78 -3.90 8.78
CA ALA A 35 -0.08 -2.75 9.38
C ALA A 35 0.52 -1.84 8.31
N LEU A 36 1.12 -2.41 7.26
CA LEU A 36 1.66 -1.67 6.13
C LEU A 36 0.57 -0.91 5.37
N ILE A 37 -0.53 -1.59 5.02
CA ILE A 37 -1.68 -0.99 4.34
C ILE A 37 -2.22 0.21 5.11
N LYS A 38 -2.43 0.06 6.43
CA LYS A 38 -2.90 1.16 7.30
C LYS A 38 -1.91 2.32 7.37
N THR A 39 -0.61 2.03 7.40
CA THR A 39 0.43 3.06 7.42
C THR A 39 0.43 3.87 6.12
N ILE A 40 0.40 3.19 4.97
CA ILE A 40 0.32 3.83 3.65
C ILE A 40 -0.95 4.68 3.56
N ALA A 41 -2.11 4.13 3.91
CA ALA A 41 -3.38 4.86 3.84
C ALA A 41 -3.37 6.10 4.74
N LYS A 42 -2.81 6.00 5.94
CA LYS A 42 -2.66 7.13 6.86
C LYS A 42 -1.80 8.25 6.28
N ASP A 43 -0.71 7.93 5.60
CA ASP A 43 0.16 8.94 4.99
C ASP A 43 -0.49 9.58 3.75
N LEU A 44 -1.25 8.81 2.99
CA LEU A 44 -1.92 9.29 1.78
C LEU A 44 -3.19 10.10 2.07
N VAL A 45 -3.88 9.89 3.20
CA VAL A 45 -5.20 10.50 3.47
C VAL A 45 -5.22 12.02 3.39
N ALA A 46 -4.11 12.68 3.72
CA ALA A 46 -3.97 14.13 3.71
C ALA A 46 -3.65 14.74 2.35
N LEU A 47 -3.33 13.91 1.34
CA LEU A 47 -2.97 14.37 0.00
C LEU A 47 -4.21 14.68 -0.85
N ASP A 48 -4.01 15.39 -1.95
CA ASP A 48 -5.05 15.61 -2.95
C ASP A 48 -5.45 14.30 -3.67
N GLU A 49 -6.67 14.29 -4.23
CA GLU A 49 -7.25 13.10 -4.86
C GLU A 49 -6.42 12.55 -6.03
N GLN A 50 -5.82 13.44 -6.82
CA GLN A 50 -5.01 13.03 -7.97
C GLN A 50 -3.73 12.34 -7.53
N THR A 51 -3.06 12.89 -6.51
CA THR A 51 -1.85 12.28 -5.93
C THR A 51 -2.16 10.93 -5.29
N LYS A 52 -3.27 10.82 -4.56
CA LYS A 52 -3.72 9.53 -3.99
C LYS A 52 -3.96 8.49 -5.07
N LEU A 53 -4.68 8.85 -6.13
CA LEU A 53 -4.96 7.93 -7.24
C LEU A 53 -3.67 7.45 -7.90
N LEU A 54 -2.72 8.36 -8.18
CA LEU A 54 -1.41 7.99 -8.75
C LEU A 54 -0.64 7.02 -7.85
N ALA A 55 -0.63 7.25 -6.53
CA ALA A 55 0.03 6.36 -5.57
C ALA A 55 -0.61 4.97 -5.57
N VAL A 56 -1.94 4.88 -5.49
CA VAL A 56 -2.67 3.61 -5.54
C VAL A 56 -2.41 2.86 -6.85
N CYS A 57 -2.39 3.55 -7.99
CA CYS A 57 -2.05 2.94 -9.28
C CYS A 57 -0.61 2.38 -9.29
N ASN A 58 0.33 3.08 -8.66
CA ASN A 58 1.71 2.60 -8.54
C ASN A 58 1.81 1.35 -7.65
N PHE A 59 1.06 1.32 -6.54
CA PHE A 59 0.98 0.12 -5.70
C PHE A 59 0.34 -1.04 -6.44
N PHE A 60 -0.75 -0.81 -7.18
CA PHE A 60 -1.42 -1.84 -7.98
C PHE A 60 -0.50 -2.44 -9.05
N ARG A 61 0.32 -1.62 -9.70
CA ARG A 61 1.34 -2.07 -10.66
C ARG A 61 2.45 -2.90 -10.00
N ALA A 62 2.83 -2.56 -8.76
CA ALA A 62 3.85 -3.28 -8.01
C ALA A 62 3.31 -4.61 -7.47
N ASP A 63 2.07 -4.61 -6.97
CA ASP A 63 1.33 -5.78 -6.52
C ASP A 63 -0.19 -5.50 -6.53
N GLU A 64 -0.94 -6.36 -7.22
CA GLU A 64 -2.39 -6.17 -7.43
C GLU A 64 -3.17 -6.16 -6.12
N GLU A 65 -2.83 -7.04 -5.18
CA GLU A 65 -3.54 -7.16 -3.90
C GLU A 65 -3.25 -5.95 -3.01
N LEU A 66 -1.98 -5.56 -2.91
CA LEU A 66 -1.59 -4.35 -2.18
C LEU A 66 -2.35 -3.11 -2.71
N GLY A 67 -2.35 -2.90 -4.03
CA GLY A 67 -3.06 -1.77 -4.63
C GLY A 67 -4.55 -1.78 -4.34
N LYS A 68 -5.21 -2.94 -4.41
CA LYS A 68 -6.64 -3.09 -4.08
C LYS A 68 -6.94 -2.79 -2.62
N GLN A 69 -6.10 -3.26 -1.69
CA GLN A 69 -6.33 -3.02 -0.25
C GLN A 69 -6.10 -1.55 0.12
N VAL A 70 -5.06 -0.90 -0.43
CA VAL A 70 -4.83 0.54 -0.20
C VAL A 70 -5.98 1.37 -0.80
N ALA A 71 -6.48 1.01 -1.98
CA ALA A 71 -7.65 1.67 -2.58
C ALA A 71 -8.87 1.58 -1.67
N LYS A 72 -9.11 0.39 -1.10
CA LYS A 72 -10.22 0.13 -0.17
C LYS A 72 -10.12 0.98 1.09
N GLU A 73 -8.95 1.04 1.75
CA GLU A 73 -8.75 1.88 2.94
C GLU A 73 -8.95 3.38 2.66
N LEU A 74 -8.59 3.83 1.46
CA LEU A 74 -8.76 5.22 1.03
C LEU A 74 -10.14 5.53 0.42
N ASN A 75 -11.02 4.54 0.28
CA ASN A 75 -12.31 4.64 -0.43
C ASN A 75 -12.17 5.18 -1.87
N ILE A 76 -11.13 4.75 -2.59
CA ILE A 76 -10.86 5.14 -3.98
C ILE A 76 -11.42 4.07 -4.93
N ASP A 77 -12.23 4.48 -5.90
CA ASP A 77 -12.68 3.61 -6.99
C ASP A 77 -11.61 3.52 -8.09
N LEU A 78 -11.09 2.30 -8.30
CA LEU A 78 -10.10 2.00 -9.33
C LEU A 78 -10.73 1.66 -10.70
N THR A 79 -12.04 1.46 -10.79
CA THR A 79 -12.73 1.07 -12.03
C THR A 79 -12.39 1.99 -13.20
N PRO A 80 -12.44 3.34 -13.06
CA PRO A 80 -12.12 4.25 -14.16
C PRO A 80 -10.68 4.10 -14.65
N TYR A 81 -9.76 3.69 -13.78
CA TYR A 81 -8.35 3.52 -14.14
C TYR A 81 -8.09 2.17 -14.83
N LEU A 82 -8.66 1.08 -14.31
CA LEU A 82 -8.46 -0.27 -14.87
C LEU A 82 -9.06 -0.40 -16.28
N GLU A 83 -10.10 0.37 -16.60
CA GLU A 83 -10.66 0.43 -17.95
C GLU A 83 -9.66 0.90 -19.02
N HIS A 84 -8.69 1.74 -18.65
CA HIS A 84 -7.66 2.28 -19.55
C HIS A 84 -6.39 1.42 -19.66
N LEU A 85 -6.27 0.35 -18.88
CA LEU A 85 -5.12 -0.58 -18.89
C LEU A 85 -5.28 -1.76 -19.87
N LYS A 86 -6.38 -1.81 -20.64
CA LYS A 86 -6.66 -2.84 -21.64
C LYS A 86 -5.83 -2.71 -22.91
#